data_AF-A0A7C6HTV6-F1
#
_entry.id   AF-A0A7C6HTV6-F1
#
_cell.length_a   1.000
_cell.length_b   1.000
_cell.length_c   1.000
_cell.angle_alpha   90.00
_cell.angle_beta   90.00
_cell.angle_gamma   90.00
#
_symmetry.space_group_name_H-M   'P 1'
#
loop_
_entity.id
_entity.type
_entity.pdbx_description
1 polymer ?
#
loop_
_entity_poly.entity_id
_entity_poly.type
_entity_poly.pdbx_seq_one_letter_code
_entity_poly.pdbx_strand_id
1 'polypeptide(L)'
;MFIPLILIIMIIVPIPILIKNMLSNRNAYRGILEGAIAAMAGVASLLMMFWILTGVSFFELINEGMNSVTLEDMKFAERYAMLGMEMPEPEELQLMLDYVKETMSLAVPGILILLCLVISYINYGIISWILSKSGQRITTLPPMRSFSLPKSIVIGSLLIYILAYLSASAGIIDEGLIMFNLRMLFSFFMVIQGIAVLFFFGYVKNIPKLVILFMVTILILIWIGQTILLVIGLADVIFDIRKRIYHIKNNRLQ
;
A
#
# COMPACT_ATOMS: atom_id res chain seq x y z
N MET A 1 2.55 -16.59 -16.97
CA MET A 1 3.95 -16.93 -16.60
C MET A 1 4.68 -15.79 -15.87
N PHE A 2 4.37 -14.51 -16.13
CA PHE A 2 5.07 -13.35 -15.52
C PHE A 2 4.78 -13.10 -14.04
N ILE A 3 3.51 -13.24 -13.61
CA ILE A 3 3.09 -12.94 -12.24
C ILE A 3 3.90 -13.74 -11.19
N PRO A 4 4.10 -15.06 -11.33
CA PRO A 4 4.94 -15.82 -10.40
C PRO A 4 6.39 -15.30 -10.33
N LEU A 5 6.98 -14.91 -11.46
CA LEU A 5 8.35 -14.41 -11.50
C LEU A 5 8.49 -13.04 -10.82
N ILE A 6 7.52 -12.15 -11.03
CA ILE A 6 7.42 -10.87 -10.33
C ILE A 6 7.36 -11.11 -8.81
N LEU A 7 6.51 -12.03 -8.35
CA LEU A 7 6.39 -12.38 -6.93
C LEU A 7 7.70 -12.95 -6.36
N ILE A 8 8.38 -13.83 -7.11
CA ILE A 8 9.68 -14.38 -6.72
C ILE A 8 10.70 -13.25 -6.54
N ILE A 9 10.78 -12.30 -7.48
CA ILE A 9 11.67 -11.15 -7.37
C ILE A 9 11.33 -10.28 -6.15
N MET A 10 10.05 -9.97 -5.95
CA MET A 10 9.59 -9.19 -4.80
C MET A 10 9.95 -9.85 -3.47
N ILE A 11 9.96 -11.18 -3.40
CA ILE A 11 10.31 -11.93 -2.19
C ILE A 11 11.82 -12.03 -2.03
N ILE A 12 12.57 -12.41 -3.07
CA ILE A 12 13.99 -12.78 -2.93
C ILE A 12 14.91 -11.57 -2.92
N VAL A 13 14.71 -10.60 -3.83
CA VAL A 13 15.64 -9.48 -4.03
C VAL A 13 15.83 -8.62 -2.77
N PRO A 14 14.80 -8.34 -1.94
CA PRO A 14 15.00 -7.54 -0.73
C PRO A 14 15.85 -8.23 0.35
N ILE A 15 15.89 -9.57 0.39
CA ILE A 15 16.41 -10.33 1.53
C ILE A 15 17.82 -9.89 1.96
N PRO A 16 18.82 -9.78 1.06
CA PRO A 16 20.17 -9.39 1.46
C PRO A 16 20.23 -7.98 2.09
N ILE A 17 19.42 -7.05 1.58
CA ILE A 17 19.37 -5.67 2.06
C ILE A 17 18.67 -5.58 3.42
N LEU A 18 17.61 -6.37 3.62
CA LEU A 18 16.92 -6.48 4.90
C LEU A 18 17.86 -7.03 5.98
N ILE A 19 18.56 -8.13 5.69
CA ILE A 19 19.54 -8.74 6.63
C ILE A 19 20.66 -7.75 6.96
N LYS A 20 21.24 -7.09 5.95
CA LYS A 20 22.28 -6.07 6.15
C LYS A 20 21.80 -4.97 7.11
N ASN A 21 20.58 -4.47 6.93
CA ASN A 21 20.03 -3.42 7.78
C ASN A 21 19.75 -3.89 9.21
N MET A 22 19.25 -5.12 9.39
CA MET A 22 19.01 -5.74 10.70
C MET A 22 20.30 -5.88 11.51
N LEU A 23 21.38 -6.34 10.87
CA LEU A 23 22.69 -6.54 11.51
C LEU A 23 23.43 -5.22 11.78
N SER A 24 23.20 -4.20 10.95
CA SER A 24 23.79 -2.86 11.12
C SER A 24 23.12 -2.03 12.23
N ASN A 25 22.20 -2.63 12.98
CA ASN A 25 21.39 -1.98 14.02
C ASN A 25 20.68 -0.68 13.57
N ARG A 26 20.29 -0.61 12.30
CA ARG A 26 19.60 0.55 11.71
C ARG A 26 18.10 0.48 11.98
N ASN A 27 17.42 1.62 11.90
CA ASN A 27 15.97 1.67 12.05
C ASN A 27 15.26 0.69 11.09
N ALA A 28 14.36 -0.15 11.63
CA ALA A 28 13.66 -1.19 10.88
C ALA A 28 12.91 -0.65 9.65
N TYR A 29 12.22 0.49 9.78
CA TYR A 29 11.44 1.07 8.69
C TYR A 29 12.32 1.57 7.54
N ARG A 30 13.54 2.03 7.85
CA ARG A 30 14.53 2.35 6.82
C ARG A 30 14.97 1.09 6.07
N GLY A 31 15.22 -0.01 6.79
CA GLY A 31 15.55 -1.29 6.18
C GLY A 31 14.46 -1.80 5.25
N ILE A 32 13.19 -1.69 5.66
CA ILE A 32 12.02 -2.05 4.84
C ILE A 32 11.96 -1.18 3.58
N LEU A 33 12.15 0.14 3.71
CA LEU A 33 12.12 1.04 2.55
C LEU A 33 13.26 0.74 1.56
N GLU A 34 14.48 0.54 2.05
CA GLU A 34 15.64 0.16 1.21
C GLU A 34 15.40 -1.20 0.52
N GLY A 35 14.82 -2.17 1.24
CA GLY A 35 14.44 -3.47 0.66
C GLY A 35 13.33 -3.35 -0.38
N ALA A 36 12.31 -2.52 -0.15
CA ALA A 36 11.24 -2.27 -1.11
C ALA A 36 11.77 -1.59 -2.38
N ILE A 37 12.69 -0.63 -2.26
CA ILE A 37 13.37 0.02 -3.40
C ILE A 37 14.14 -1.02 -4.21
N ALA A 38 14.82 -1.97 -3.55
CA ALA A 38 15.51 -3.05 -4.25
C ALA A 38 14.56 -4.00 -4.97
N ALA A 39 13.43 -4.38 -4.35
CA ALA A 39 12.38 -5.14 -5.04
C ALA A 39 11.85 -4.38 -6.25
N MET A 40 11.56 -3.08 -6.10
CA MET A 40 11.11 -2.23 -7.22
C MET A 40 12.14 -2.20 -8.35
N ALA A 41 13.42 -2.05 -8.04
CA ALA A 41 14.49 -2.09 -9.04
C ALA A 41 14.58 -3.47 -9.71
N GLY A 42 14.43 -4.55 -8.96
CA GLY A 42 14.40 -5.91 -9.50
C GLY A 42 13.22 -6.15 -10.44
N VAL A 43 12.02 -5.71 -10.03
CA VAL A 43 10.80 -5.81 -10.86
C VAL A 43 10.96 -4.96 -12.11
N ALA A 44 11.40 -3.71 -11.99
CA ALA A 44 11.64 -2.83 -13.14
C ALA A 44 12.65 -3.43 -14.12
N SER A 45 13.74 -4.01 -13.62
CA SER A 45 14.74 -4.69 -14.44
C SER A 45 14.16 -5.88 -15.19
N LEU A 46 13.31 -6.68 -14.53
CA LEU A 46 12.61 -7.80 -15.19
C LEU A 46 11.66 -7.29 -16.30
N LEU A 47 10.86 -6.27 -16.01
CA LEU A 47 9.93 -5.71 -16.99
C LEU A 47 10.65 -5.10 -18.19
N MET A 48 11.78 -4.41 -17.96
CA MET A 48 12.65 -3.88 -19.02
C MET A 48 13.25 -5.01 -19.85
N MET A 49 13.79 -6.06 -19.22
CA MET A 49 14.34 -7.22 -19.92
C MET A 49 13.28 -7.90 -20.79
N PHE A 50 12.06 -8.06 -20.28
CA PHE A 50 10.95 -8.60 -21.04
C PHE A 50 10.64 -7.77 -22.28
N TRP A 51 10.48 -6.45 -22.11
CA TRP A 51 10.20 -5.54 -23.21
C TRP A 51 11.27 -5.60 -24.30
N ILE A 52 12.54 -5.64 -23.94
CA ILE A 52 13.66 -5.77 -24.89
C ILE A 52 13.60 -7.09 -25.67
N LEU A 53 13.21 -8.19 -25.02
CA LEU A 53 13.19 -9.53 -25.64
C LEU A 53 11.98 -9.76 -26.55
N THR A 54 10.81 -9.23 -26.19
CA THR A 54 9.55 -9.49 -26.91
C THR A 54 9.09 -8.34 -27.78
N GLY A 55 9.58 -7.12 -27.53
CA GLY A 55 9.09 -5.90 -28.15
C GLY A 55 7.75 -5.40 -27.57
N VAL A 56 7.13 -6.14 -26.65
CA VAL A 56 5.82 -5.81 -26.05
C VAL A 56 6.01 -5.42 -24.59
N SER A 57 5.42 -4.32 -24.18
CA SER A 57 5.51 -3.86 -22.80
C SER A 57 4.59 -4.67 -21.88
N PHE A 58 4.95 -4.74 -20.59
CA PHE A 58 4.08 -5.38 -19.60
C PHE A 58 2.70 -4.71 -19.49
N PHE A 59 2.64 -3.39 -19.68
CA PHE A 59 1.39 -2.63 -19.61
C PHE A 59 0.48 -2.91 -20.80
N GLU A 60 1.03 -3.06 -22.01
CA GLU A 60 0.26 -3.50 -23.18
C GLU A 60 -0.33 -4.89 -22.96
N LEU A 61 0.46 -5.84 -22.44
CA LEU A 61 -0.03 -7.19 -22.13
C LEU A 61 -1.18 -7.17 -21.11
N ILE A 62 -1.09 -6.34 -20.08
CA ILE A 62 -2.18 -6.19 -19.10
C ILE A 62 -3.40 -5.56 -19.76
N ASN A 63 -3.24 -4.51 -20.57
CA ASN A 63 -4.34 -3.84 -21.24
C ASN A 63 -5.06 -4.78 -22.22
N GLU A 64 -4.32 -5.56 -23.02
CA GLU A 64 -4.90 -6.58 -23.90
C GLU A 64 -5.66 -7.63 -23.09
N GLY A 65 -5.09 -8.11 -21.98
CA GLY A 65 -5.75 -9.01 -21.06
C GLY A 65 -7.05 -8.43 -20.50
N MET A 66 -7.05 -7.18 -20.05
CA MET A 66 -8.24 -6.50 -19.54
C MET A 66 -9.28 -6.29 -20.64
N ASN A 67 -8.87 -5.92 -21.84
CA ASN A 67 -9.78 -5.71 -22.97
C ASN A 67 -10.45 -7.01 -23.42
N SER A 68 -9.79 -8.15 -23.23
CA SER A 68 -10.34 -9.47 -23.54
C SER A 68 -11.45 -9.92 -22.58
N VAL A 69 -11.61 -9.28 -21.41
CA VAL A 69 -12.67 -9.59 -20.44
C VAL A 69 -14.02 -9.08 -20.94
N THR A 70 -15.03 -9.95 -20.93
CA THR A 70 -16.40 -9.64 -21.36
C THR A 70 -17.38 -9.62 -20.19
N LEU A 71 -18.62 -9.15 -20.42
CA LEU A 71 -19.69 -9.19 -19.43
C LEU A 71 -20.07 -10.62 -19.01
N GLU A 72 -19.96 -11.58 -19.94
CA GLU A 72 -20.24 -12.99 -19.67
C GLU A 72 -19.26 -13.58 -18.66
N ASP A 73 -17.98 -13.20 -18.76
CA ASP A 73 -16.92 -13.63 -17.83
C ASP A 73 -17.18 -13.17 -16.39
N MET A 74 -17.87 -12.04 -16.21
CA MET A 74 -18.19 -11.46 -14.91
C MET A 74 -19.34 -12.18 -14.18
N LYS A 75 -20.13 -12.99 -14.91
CA LYS A 75 -21.27 -13.75 -14.37
C LYS A 75 -22.26 -12.88 -13.58
N PHE A 76 -22.50 -11.65 -14.04
CA PHE A 76 -23.42 -10.73 -13.34
C PHE A 76 -24.81 -11.35 -13.15
N ALA A 77 -25.34 -12.00 -14.18
CA ALA A 77 -26.64 -12.68 -14.10
C ALA A 77 -26.74 -13.68 -12.95
N GLU A 78 -25.73 -14.53 -12.76
CA GLU A 78 -25.69 -15.49 -11.65
C GLU A 78 -25.65 -14.77 -10.29
N ARG A 79 -24.84 -13.71 -10.17
CA ARG A 79 -24.66 -12.96 -8.91
C ARG A 79 -25.92 -12.20 -8.50
N TYR A 80 -26.57 -11.52 -9.44
CA TYR A 80 -27.80 -10.77 -9.17
C TYR A 80 -28.96 -11.71 -8.84
N ALA A 81 -29.07 -12.84 -9.54
CA ALA A 81 -30.04 -13.88 -9.21
C ALA A 81 -29.84 -14.45 -7.79
N MET A 82 -28.60 -14.72 -7.37
CA MET A 82 -28.30 -15.18 -6.00
C MET A 82 -28.67 -14.16 -4.91
N LEU A 83 -28.59 -12.87 -5.24
CA LEU A 83 -28.91 -11.78 -4.30
C LEU A 83 -30.37 -11.36 -4.36
N GLY A 84 -31.18 -11.95 -5.25
CA GLY A 84 -32.58 -11.57 -5.46
C GLY A 84 -32.74 -10.12 -5.95
N MET A 85 -31.73 -9.59 -6.65
CA MET A 85 -31.73 -8.22 -7.16
C MET A 85 -32.05 -8.21 -8.65
N GLU A 86 -32.73 -7.16 -9.11
CA GLU A 86 -32.93 -6.92 -10.54
C GLU A 86 -31.58 -6.61 -11.21
N MET A 87 -31.41 -7.15 -12.42
CA MET A 87 -30.22 -6.88 -13.22
C MET A 87 -30.28 -5.45 -13.77
N PRO A 88 -29.17 -4.69 -13.67
CA PRO A 88 -29.05 -3.40 -14.35
C PRO A 88 -29.17 -3.58 -15.87
N GLU A 89 -29.48 -2.49 -16.56
CA GLU A 89 -29.53 -2.47 -18.03
C GLU A 89 -28.17 -2.88 -18.64
N PRO A 90 -28.14 -3.57 -19.79
CA PRO A 90 -26.88 -4.01 -20.41
C PRO A 90 -25.89 -2.88 -20.68
N GLU A 91 -26.39 -1.70 -21.05
CA GLU A 91 -25.54 -0.51 -21.26
C GLU A 91 -24.86 -0.04 -19.96
N GLU A 92 -25.58 -0.06 -18.83
CA GLU A 92 -25.03 0.29 -17.52
C GLU A 92 -23.95 -0.72 -17.10
N LEU A 93 -24.20 -2.01 -17.29
CA LEU A 93 -23.23 -3.05 -17.01
C LEU A 93 -21.95 -2.89 -17.85
N GLN A 94 -22.10 -2.52 -19.12
CA GLN A 94 -20.95 -2.26 -20.00
C GLN A 94 -20.13 -1.05 -19.53
N LEU A 95 -20.80 0.05 -19.17
CA LEU A 95 -20.13 1.24 -18.60
C LEU A 95 -19.38 0.91 -17.31
N MET A 96 -19.97 0.09 -16.43
CA MET A 96 -19.30 -0.38 -15.22
C MET A 96 -18.06 -1.22 -15.53
N LEU A 97 -18.14 -2.12 -16.51
CA LEU A 97 -17.03 -2.96 -16.95
C LEU A 97 -15.89 -2.10 -17.52
N ASP A 98 -16.20 -1.13 -18.38
CA ASP A 98 -15.20 -0.25 -18.98
C ASP A 98 -14.52 0.62 -17.92
N TYR A 99 -15.28 1.15 -16.96
CA TYR A 99 -14.72 1.87 -15.82
C TYR A 99 -13.77 0.99 -14.98
N VAL A 100 -14.13 -0.27 -14.75
CA VAL A 100 -13.26 -1.23 -14.03
C VAL A 100 -11.98 -1.50 -14.82
N LYS A 101 -12.08 -1.70 -16.14
CA LYS A 101 -10.92 -1.92 -17.03
C LYS A 101 -9.96 -0.73 -16.96
N GLU A 102 -10.47 0.47 -17.18
CA GLU A 102 -9.68 1.70 -17.13
C GLU A 102 -9.02 1.89 -15.76
N THR A 103 -9.79 1.77 -14.68
CA THR A 103 -9.28 1.93 -13.31
C THR A 103 -8.18 0.91 -12.98
N MET A 104 -8.35 -0.36 -13.40
CA MET A 104 -7.35 -1.40 -13.17
C MET A 104 -6.06 -1.12 -13.94
N SER A 105 -6.15 -0.67 -15.19
CA SER A 105 -5.00 -0.29 -16.00
C SER A 105 -4.20 0.86 -15.35
N LEU A 106 -4.88 1.89 -14.83
CA LEU A 106 -4.24 2.99 -14.10
C LEU A 106 -3.64 2.54 -12.76
N ALA A 107 -4.21 1.52 -12.11
CA ALA A 107 -3.79 1.03 -10.81
C ALA A 107 -2.54 0.16 -10.81
N VAL A 108 -2.25 -0.53 -11.91
CA VAL A 108 -1.17 -1.53 -11.98
C VAL A 108 0.20 -1.03 -11.50
N PRO A 109 0.70 0.15 -11.93
CA PRO A 109 1.98 0.66 -11.45
C PRO A 109 2.02 0.82 -9.92
N GLY A 110 0.99 1.43 -9.34
CA GLY A 110 0.86 1.69 -7.91
C GLY A 110 0.72 0.41 -7.10
N ILE A 111 -0.04 -0.57 -7.61
CA ILE A 111 -0.17 -1.90 -7.01
C ILE A 111 1.21 -2.58 -6.95
N LEU A 112 2.01 -2.53 -8.01
CA LEU A 112 3.36 -3.12 -8.00
C LEU A 112 4.26 -2.46 -6.94
N ILE A 113 4.23 -1.14 -6.83
CA ILE A 113 4.98 -0.39 -5.80
C ILE A 113 4.52 -0.80 -4.39
N LEU A 114 3.21 -0.83 -4.16
CA LEU A 114 2.64 -1.21 -2.87
C LEU A 114 2.95 -2.67 -2.52
N LEU A 115 2.88 -3.59 -3.48
CA LEU A 115 3.25 -5.00 -3.27
C LEU A 115 4.73 -5.13 -2.90
N CYS A 116 5.65 -4.44 -3.59
CA CYS A 116 7.06 -4.40 -3.20
C CYS A 116 7.24 -3.94 -1.75
N LEU A 117 6.51 -2.91 -1.34
CA LEU A 117 6.56 -2.37 0.02
C LEU A 117 5.99 -3.35 1.07
N VAL A 118 4.81 -3.91 0.81
CA VAL A 118 4.12 -4.84 1.71
C VAL A 118 4.91 -6.14 1.85
N ILE A 119 5.40 -6.70 0.74
CA ILE A 119 6.23 -7.91 0.76
C ILE A 119 7.54 -7.63 1.49
N SER A 120 8.18 -6.48 1.27
CA SER A 120 9.39 -6.11 2.02
C SER A 120 9.12 -6.00 3.53
N TYR A 121 7.98 -5.42 3.94
CA TYR A 121 7.57 -5.34 5.33
C TYR A 121 7.34 -6.73 5.95
N ILE A 122 6.63 -7.61 5.25
CA ILE A 122 6.38 -9.00 5.68
C ILE A 122 7.71 -9.77 5.79
N ASN A 123 8.56 -9.67 4.77
CA ASN A 123 9.88 -10.29 4.75
C ASN A 123 10.73 -9.83 5.94
N TYR A 124 10.76 -8.53 6.23
CA TYR A 124 11.49 -8.01 7.39
C TYR A 124 10.96 -8.64 8.70
N GLY A 125 9.64 -8.73 8.85
CA GLY A 125 9.00 -9.36 10.01
C GLY A 125 9.39 -10.84 10.17
N ILE A 126 9.28 -11.63 9.09
CA ILE A 126 9.61 -13.07 9.10
C ILE A 126 11.10 -13.27 9.38
N ILE A 127 11.98 -12.58 8.66
CA ILE A 127 13.44 -12.75 8.79
C ILE A 127 13.91 -12.30 10.16
N SER A 128 13.42 -11.16 10.68
CA SER A 128 13.79 -10.71 12.03
C SER A 128 13.30 -11.69 13.11
N TRP A 129 12.12 -12.28 12.95
CA TRP A 129 11.66 -13.32 13.88
C TRP A 129 12.57 -14.56 13.83
N ILE A 130 12.95 -15.04 12.65
CA ILE A 130 13.87 -16.19 12.50
C ILE A 130 15.24 -15.89 13.13
N LEU A 131 15.85 -14.75 12.78
CA LEU A 131 17.19 -14.38 13.26
C LEU A 131 17.23 -14.09 14.77
N SER A 132 16.15 -13.53 15.33
CA SER A 132 16.06 -13.27 16.77
C SER A 132 16.10 -14.56 17.60
N LYS A 133 15.60 -15.68 17.06
CA LYS A 133 15.67 -17.00 17.70
C LYS A 133 17.06 -17.60 17.68
N SER A 134 17.91 -17.19 16.73
CA SER A 134 19.29 -17.67 16.60
C SER A 134 20.28 -16.98 17.56
N GLY A 135 19.79 -16.14 18.48
CA GLY A 135 20.64 -15.43 19.47
C GLY A 135 21.43 -14.25 18.91
N GLN A 136 21.21 -13.89 17.64
CA GLN A 136 21.84 -12.74 17.00
C GLN A 136 21.25 -11.43 17.54
N ARG A 137 22.11 -10.44 17.83
CA ARG A 137 21.66 -9.08 18.16
C ARG A 137 21.27 -8.36 16.88
N ILE A 138 19.97 -8.25 16.64
CA ILE A 138 19.39 -7.60 15.46
C ILE A 138 18.35 -6.56 15.84
N THR A 139 18.11 -5.60 14.96
CA THR A 139 16.92 -4.75 15.05
C THR A 139 15.67 -5.56 14.67
N THR A 140 14.70 -5.63 15.57
CA THR A 140 13.40 -6.27 15.32
C THR A 140 12.36 -5.26 14.86
N LEU A 141 11.30 -5.75 14.21
CA LEU A 141 10.20 -4.90 13.77
C LEU A 141 9.44 -4.35 15.01
N PRO A 142 9.35 -3.02 15.17
CA PRO A 142 8.64 -2.43 16.29
C PRO A 142 7.12 -2.60 16.12
N PRO A 143 6.34 -2.53 17.21
CA PRO A 143 4.90 -2.75 17.14
C PRO A 143 4.19 -1.67 16.30
N MET A 144 3.08 -2.01 15.64
CA MET A 144 2.35 -1.08 14.75
C MET A 144 2.01 0.26 15.41
N ARG A 145 1.71 0.28 16.71
CA ARG A 145 1.41 1.50 17.49
C ARG A 145 2.53 2.55 17.51
N SER A 146 3.78 2.14 17.26
CA SER A 146 4.94 3.05 17.18
C SER A 146 5.27 3.49 15.76
N PHE A 147 4.60 2.96 14.74
CA PHE A 147 4.76 3.46 13.37
C PHE A 147 4.34 4.92 13.33
N SER A 148 5.21 5.79 12.85
CA SER A 148 4.88 7.19 12.59
C SER A 148 5.62 7.68 11.37
N LEU A 149 4.88 8.24 10.44
CA LEU A 149 5.44 9.00 9.34
C LEU A 149 6.08 10.31 9.85
N PRO A 150 7.19 10.76 9.26
CA PRO A 150 7.74 12.09 9.53
C PRO A 150 6.78 13.18 9.03
N LYS A 151 6.74 14.31 9.73
CA LYS A 151 5.89 15.47 9.36
C LYS A 151 6.15 15.98 7.95
N SER A 152 7.38 15.84 7.48
CA SER A 152 7.79 16.25 6.13
C SER A 152 7.05 15.51 5.02
N ILE A 153 6.41 14.35 5.28
CA ILE A 153 5.63 13.63 4.26
C ILE A 153 4.46 14.45 3.74
N VAL A 154 3.80 15.25 4.57
CA VAL A 154 2.65 16.06 4.10
C VAL A 154 3.12 17.12 3.11
N ILE A 155 4.18 17.85 3.45
CA ILE A 155 4.74 18.89 2.56
C ILE A 155 5.39 18.25 1.33
N GLY A 156 6.13 17.15 1.51
CA GLY A 156 6.79 16.44 0.42
C GLY A 156 5.79 15.83 -0.57
N SER A 157 4.70 15.25 -0.09
CA SER A 157 3.63 14.75 -0.96
C SER A 157 2.95 15.90 -1.71
N LEU A 158 2.64 17.01 -1.04
CA LEU A 158 2.06 18.20 -1.71
C LEU A 158 2.96 18.71 -2.85
N LEU A 159 4.27 18.77 -2.62
CA LEU A 159 5.23 19.15 -3.66
C LEU A 159 5.21 18.16 -4.84
N ILE A 160 5.20 16.85 -4.56
CA ILE A 160 5.11 15.82 -5.60
C ILE A 160 3.81 15.97 -6.40
N TYR A 161 2.67 16.23 -5.76
CA TYR A 161 1.40 16.48 -6.44
C TYR A 161 1.47 17.69 -7.37
N ILE A 162 2.05 18.80 -6.91
CA ILE A 162 2.21 20.01 -7.73
C ILE A 162 3.09 19.72 -8.94
N LEU A 163 4.25 19.07 -8.73
CA LEU A 163 5.16 18.72 -9.83
C LEU A 163 4.50 17.77 -10.83
N ALA A 164 3.74 16.80 -10.34
CA ALA A 164 3.01 15.86 -11.18
C ALA A 164 1.91 16.55 -11.99
N TYR A 165 1.14 17.46 -11.39
CA TYR A 165 0.13 18.26 -12.08
C TYR A 165 0.77 19.13 -13.18
N LEU A 166 1.87 19.81 -12.87
CA LEU A 166 2.60 20.60 -13.86
C LEU A 166 3.12 19.74 -15.01
N SER A 167 3.65 18.55 -14.72
CA SER A 167 4.16 17.61 -15.73
C SER A 167 3.03 17.07 -16.61
N ALA A 168 1.87 16.77 -16.02
CA ALA A 168 0.67 16.36 -16.74
C ALA A 168 0.13 17.48 -17.65
N SER A 169 0.05 18.71 -17.12
CA SER A 169 -0.38 19.88 -17.90
C SER A 169 0.54 20.21 -19.09
N ALA A 170 1.82 19.85 -18.98
CA ALA A 170 2.81 19.98 -20.04
C ALA A 170 2.77 18.82 -21.05
N GLY A 171 1.89 17.82 -20.87
CA GLY A 171 1.77 16.65 -21.73
C GLY A 171 2.94 15.66 -21.62
N ILE A 172 3.77 15.76 -20.58
CA ILE A 172 4.95 14.90 -20.39
C ILE A 172 4.53 13.51 -19.89
N ILE A 173 3.52 13.47 -19.02
CA ILE A 173 3.02 12.25 -18.38
C ILE A 173 1.50 12.27 -18.44
N ASP A 174 0.90 11.10 -18.65
CA ASP A 174 -0.56 10.94 -18.59
C ASP A 174 -1.12 11.37 -17.21
N GLU A 175 -2.09 12.29 -17.22
CA GLU A 175 -2.66 12.88 -16.01
C GLU A 175 -3.37 11.82 -15.15
N GLY A 176 -4.20 10.99 -15.78
CA GLY A 176 -4.95 9.93 -15.10
C GLY A 176 -4.00 8.98 -14.38
N LEU A 177 -2.96 8.52 -15.06
CA LEU A 177 -1.96 7.60 -14.53
C LEU A 177 -1.22 8.19 -13.35
N ILE A 178 -0.65 9.40 -13.48
CA ILE A 178 0.18 9.96 -12.40
C ILE A 178 -0.67 10.36 -11.19
N MET A 179 -1.82 11.00 -11.41
CA MET A 179 -2.69 11.44 -10.31
C MET A 179 -3.30 10.26 -9.56
N PHE A 180 -3.74 9.22 -10.27
CA PHE A 180 -4.32 8.04 -9.65
C PHE A 180 -3.31 7.32 -8.74
N ASN A 181 -2.09 7.11 -9.22
CA ASN A 181 -1.04 6.43 -8.45
C ASN A 181 -0.56 7.26 -7.26
N LEU A 182 -0.44 8.58 -7.40
CA LEU A 182 -0.13 9.45 -6.26
C LEU A 182 -1.21 9.41 -5.18
N ARG A 183 -2.49 9.46 -5.59
CA ARG A 183 -3.64 9.31 -4.69
C ARG A 183 -3.63 7.98 -3.98
N MET A 184 -3.38 6.90 -4.71
CA MET A 184 -3.31 5.56 -4.15
C MET A 184 -2.20 5.45 -3.09
N LEU A 185 -0.97 5.85 -3.41
CA LEU A 185 0.17 5.78 -2.50
C LEU A 185 -0.04 6.65 -1.26
N PHE A 186 -0.49 7.89 -1.45
CA PHE A 186 -0.75 8.80 -0.34
C PHE A 186 -1.83 8.24 0.60
N SER A 187 -2.94 7.76 0.04
CA SER A 187 -4.04 7.17 0.80
C SER A 187 -3.57 5.93 1.57
N PHE A 188 -2.78 5.06 0.93
CA PHE A 188 -2.21 3.89 1.58
C PHE A 188 -1.40 4.27 2.84
N PHE A 189 -0.44 5.19 2.70
CA PHE A 189 0.40 5.59 3.84
C PHE A 189 -0.40 6.26 4.96
N MET A 190 -1.38 7.10 4.62
CA MET A 190 -2.24 7.76 5.61
C MET A 190 -3.18 6.77 6.31
N VAL A 191 -3.70 5.76 5.61
CA VAL A 191 -4.48 4.69 6.23
C VAL A 191 -3.62 3.87 7.20
N ILE A 192 -2.39 3.49 6.82
CA ILE A 192 -1.46 2.80 7.74
C ILE A 192 -1.15 3.66 8.97
N GLN A 193 -0.95 4.96 8.79
CA GLN A 193 -0.77 5.89 9.91
C GLN A 193 -2.02 5.94 10.81
N GLY A 194 -3.23 6.01 10.24
CA GLY A 194 -4.48 5.98 10.99
C GLY A 194 -4.65 4.70 11.80
N ILE A 195 -4.28 3.55 11.22
CA ILE A 195 -4.26 2.26 11.91
C ILE A 195 -3.29 2.32 13.10
N ALA A 196 -2.07 2.85 12.90
CA ALA A 196 -1.08 3.01 13.97
C ALA A 196 -1.62 3.89 15.13
N VAL A 197 -2.42 4.92 14.82
CA VAL A 197 -3.09 5.78 15.82
C VAL A 197 -4.13 4.99 16.61
N LEU A 198 -4.96 4.16 15.96
CA LEU A 198 -5.93 3.33 16.67
C LEU A 198 -5.26 2.31 17.61
N PHE A 199 -4.19 1.66 17.16
CA PHE A 199 -3.39 0.77 18.02
C PHE A 199 -2.71 1.51 19.18
N PHE A 200 -2.25 2.74 18.97
CA PHE A 200 -1.74 3.58 20.04
C PHE A 200 -2.84 3.95 21.04
N PHE A 201 -4.01 4.37 20.57
CA PHE A 201 -5.13 4.74 21.44
C PHE A 201 -5.57 3.55 22.30
N GLY A 202 -5.72 2.37 21.69
CA GLY A 202 -6.03 1.15 22.40
C GLY A 202 -5.00 0.81 23.48
N TYR A 203 -3.71 1.02 23.20
CA TYR A 203 -2.67 0.84 24.19
C TYR A 203 -2.76 1.85 25.36
N VAL A 204 -2.97 3.14 25.06
CA VAL A 204 -3.06 4.18 26.10
C VAL A 204 -4.28 3.99 27.00
N LYS A 205 -5.39 3.52 26.43
CA LYS A 205 -6.67 3.27 27.11
C LYS A 205 -6.83 1.86 27.66
N ASN A 206 -5.81 1.00 27.55
CA ASN A 206 -5.86 -0.41 27.95
C ASN A 206 -7.02 -1.21 27.31
N ILE A 207 -7.39 -0.87 26.07
CA ILE A 207 -8.39 -1.63 25.31
C ILE A 207 -7.75 -2.95 24.84
N PRO A 208 -8.43 -4.10 24.94
CA PRO A 208 -7.91 -5.38 24.47
C PRO A 208 -7.49 -5.31 22.99
N LYS A 209 -6.31 -5.86 22.67
CA LYS A 209 -5.75 -5.83 21.31
C LYS A 209 -6.71 -6.40 20.26
N LEU A 210 -7.48 -7.43 20.63
CA LEU A 210 -8.43 -8.10 19.75
C LEU A 210 -9.58 -7.16 19.32
N VAL A 211 -10.04 -6.28 20.22
CA VAL A 211 -11.09 -5.30 19.93
C VAL A 211 -10.60 -4.26 18.93
N ILE A 212 -9.38 -3.75 19.11
CA ILE A 212 -8.77 -2.81 18.16
C ILE A 212 -8.55 -3.48 16.81
N LEU A 213 -8.09 -4.73 16.79
CA LEU A 213 -7.91 -5.49 15.56
C LEU A 213 -9.23 -5.63 14.80
N PHE A 214 -10.31 -6.01 15.48
CA PHE A 214 -11.64 -6.13 14.89
C PHE A 214 -12.15 -4.79 14.32
N MET A 215 -11.99 -3.70 15.07
CA MET A 215 -12.35 -2.35 14.63
C MET A 215 -11.57 -1.94 13.38
N VAL A 216 -10.25 -2.14 13.37
CA VAL A 216 -9.38 -1.85 12.22
C VAL A 216 -9.81 -2.67 11.01
N THR A 217 -10.07 -3.97 11.18
CA THR A 217 -10.54 -4.85 10.09
C THR A 217 -11.84 -4.32 9.47
N ILE A 218 -12.83 -3.96 10.29
CA ILE A 218 -14.10 -3.39 9.77
C ILE A 218 -13.82 -2.10 9.00
N LEU A 219 -13.03 -1.18 9.56
CA LEU A 219 -12.74 0.10 8.92
C LEU A 219 -12.00 -0.06 7.58
N ILE A 220 -11.13 -1.05 7.44
CA ILE A 220 -10.44 -1.34 6.17
C ILE A 220 -11.40 -1.91 5.12
N LEU A 221 -12.39 -2.71 5.53
CA LEU A 221 -13.32 -3.37 4.60
C LEU A 221 -14.38 -2.44 4.02
N ILE A 222 -14.68 -1.31 4.67
CA ILE A 222 -15.68 -0.35 4.22
C ILE A 222 -15.03 0.93 3.70
N TRP A 223 -15.51 1.45 2.56
CA TRP A 223 -14.95 2.64 1.92
C TRP A 223 -14.93 3.89 2.83
N ILE A 224 -16.02 4.09 3.59
CA ILE A 224 -16.10 5.19 4.56
C ILE A 224 -15.07 5.04 5.70
N GLY A 225 -14.79 3.79 6.10
CA GLY A 225 -13.84 3.48 7.15
C GLY A 225 -12.40 3.75 6.73
N GLN A 226 -12.05 3.45 5.48
CA GLN A 226 -10.76 3.83 4.90
C GLN A 226 -10.58 5.35 4.89
N THR A 227 -11.66 6.10 4.57
CA THR A 227 -11.64 7.57 4.61
C THR A 227 -11.43 8.09 6.04
N ILE A 228 -12.09 7.48 7.04
CA ILE A 228 -11.88 7.81 8.46
C ILE A 228 -10.42 7.56 8.86
N LEU A 229 -9.85 6.41 8.50
CA LEU A 229 -8.45 6.08 8.79
C LEU A 229 -7.49 7.07 8.14
N LEU A 230 -7.73 7.45 6.88
CA LEU A 230 -6.95 8.46 6.17
C LEU A 230 -6.95 9.79 6.92
N VAL A 231 -8.13 10.28 7.31
CA VAL A 231 -8.27 11.56 8.02
C VAL A 231 -7.58 11.51 9.39
N ILE A 232 -7.75 10.41 10.15
CA ILE A 232 -7.07 10.22 11.43
C ILE A 232 -5.55 10.21 11.24
N GLY A 233 -5.06 9.49 10.23
CA GLY A 233 -3.63 9.40 9.93
C GLY A 233 -3.04 10.76 9.56
N LEU A 234 -3.72 11.49 8.68
CA LEU A 234 -3.31 12.83 8.28
C LEU A 234 -3.29 13.80 9.48
N ALA A 235 -4.34 13.76 10.31
CA ALA A 235 -4.44 14.60 11.50
C ALA A 235 -3.33 14.30 12.51
N ASP A 236 -2.96 13.03 12.71
CA ASP A 236 -1.84 12.67 13.59
C ASP A 236 -0.50 13.21 13.08
N VAL A 237 -0.23 13.13 11.77
CA VAL A 237 1.03 13.63 11.19
C VAL A 237 1.13 15.15 11.31
N ILE A 238 0.03 15.87 11.05
CA ILE A 238 0.03 17.34 11.11
C ILE A 238 0.11 17.82 12.57
N PHE A 239 -0.74 17.29 13.45
CA PHE A 239 -0.95 17.83 14.80
C PHE A 239 -0.15 17.12 15.90
N ASP A 240 0.56 16.03 15.59
CA ASP A 240 1.27 15.19 16.56
C ASP A 240 0.31 14.69 17.68
N ILE A 241 -0.88 14.21 17.30
CA ILE A 241 -1.96 13.85 18.25
C ILE A 241 -1.45 12.86 19.31
N ARG A 242 -0.72 11.82 18.90
CA ARG A 242 -0.18 10.81 19.83
C ARG A 242 0.76 11.38 20.89
N LYS A 243 1.63 12.33 20.53
CA LYS A 243 2.55 12.97 21.50
C LYS A 243 1.77 13.78 22.55
N ARG A 244 0.75 14.52 22.12
CA ARG A 244 -0.08 15.34 23.02
C ARG A 244 -0.83 14.47 24.02
N ILE A 245 -1.42 13.36 23.57
CA ILE A 245 -2.15 12.41 24.44
C ILE A 245 -1.21 11.81 25.49
N TYR A 246 0.02 11.44 25.10
CA TYR A 246 1.00 10.88 26.02
C TYR A 246 1.37 11.88 27.14
N HIS A 247 1.62 13.15 26.80
CA HIS A 247 1.92 14.20 27.78
C HIS A 247 0.77 14.44 28.77
N ILE A 248 -0.48 14.47 28.31
CA ILE A 248 -1.65 14.70 29.18
C ILE A 248 -1.82 13.58 30.20
N LYS A 249 -1.58 12.32 29.81
CA LYS A 249 -1.67 11.18 30.73
C LYS A 249 -0.61 11.23 31.83
N ASN A 250 0.62 11.63 31.50
CA ASN A 250 1.71 11.69 32.46
C ASN A 250 1.55 12.85 33.47
N ASN A 251 1.02 13.99 33.04
CA ASN A 251 0.77 15.14 33.93
C ASN A 251 -0.44 14.96 34.87
N ARG A 252 -1.32 13.97 34.64
CA ARG A 252 -2.42 13.62 35.56
C ARG A 252 -2.05 12.59 36.63
N LEU A 253 -0.84 12.03 36.54
CA LEU A 253 -0.30 11.05 37.47
C LEU A 253 0.78 11.65 38.39
N GLN A 254 1.02 12.96 38.28
CA GLN A 254 1.81 13.80 39.20
C GLN A 254 0.84 14.68 39.99
#